data_AF-A0A3D2VF94-F1
#
_entry.id   AF-A0A3D2VF94-F1
#
_cell.length_a   1.000
_cell.length_b   1.000
_cell.length_c   1.000
_cell.angle_alpha   90.00
_cell.angle_beta   90.00
_cell.angle_gamma   90.00
#
_symmetry.space_group_name_H-M   'P 1'
#
loop_
_entity.id
_entity.type
_entity.pdbx_description
1 polymer ?
#
loop_
_entity_poly.entity_id
_entity_poly.type
_entity_poly.pdbx_seq_one_letter_code
_entity_poly.pdbx_strand_id
1 'polypeptide(L)'
;MLHDDSQEALKAREKELQQRYETASRAGLSLDMTRGKPAPEQLDLADRLLTLPGAKRFCDQENNDCRNYGGIDGLTAMKKLFADILGCQHTDVIVGGNSSLTMMHDAVSRAMLFGVPGGDKPWGQQ
;
A
#
# COMPACT_ATOMS: atom_id res chain seq x y z
N MET A 1 5.21 -25.51 26.26
CA MET A 1 4.93 -24.05 26.20
C MET A 1 5.33 -23.49 27.58
N LEU A 2 5.71 -22.22 27.78
CA LEU A 2 6.34 -21.77 29.06
C LEU A 2 5.53 -22.09 30.35
N HIS A 3 4.23 -22.33 30.21
CA HIS A 3 3.33 -22.75 31.28
C HIS A 3 3.44 -24.23 31.68
N ASP A 4 4.16 -25.05 30.91
CA ASP A 4 4.43 -26.46 31.21
C ASP A 4 5.76 -26.66 31.96
N ASP A 5 6.56 -25.59 32.10
CA ASP A 5 7.89 -25.64 32.72
C ASP A 5 7.77 -25.56 34.26
N SER A 6 8.64 -26.28 34.98
CA SER A 6 8.71 -26.18 36.45
C SER A 6 9.20 -24.80 36.89
N GLN A 7 8.92 -24.44 38.15
CA GLN A 7 9.38 -23.17 38.70
C GLN A 7 10.91 -23.05 38.70
N GLU A 8 11.66 -24.14 38.93
CA GLU A 8 13.13 -24.10 38.82
C GLU A 8 13.58 -23.87 37.38
N ALA A 9 12.93 -24.53 36.41
CA ALA A 9 13.24 -24.36 35.00
C ALA A 9 13.00 -22.91 34.54
N LEU A 10 11.89 -22.29 34.98
CA LEU A 10 11.59 -20.89 34.68
C LEU A 10 12.62 -19.92 35.29
N LYS A 11 13.05 -20.12 36.54
CA LYS A 11 14.09 -19.29 37.18
C LYS A 11 15.46 -19.42 36.51
N ALA A 12 15.83 -20.63 36.10
CA ALA A 12 17.07 -20.84 35.35
C ALA A 12 17.05 -20.09 34.01
N ARG A 13 15.91 -20.15 33.31
CA ARG A 13 15.70 -19.47 32.02
C ARG A 13 15.62 -17.95 32.15
N GLU A 14 14.99 -17.44 33.21
CA GLU A 14 14.98 -15.99 33.53
C GLU A 14 16.40 -15.46 33.68
N LYS A 15 17.25 -16.16 34.45
CA LYS A 15 18.65 -15.77 34.65
C LYS A 15 19.43 -15.74 33.33
N GLU A 16 19.20 -16.72 32.46
CA GLU A 16 19.81 -16.75 31.11
C GLU A 16 19.34 -15.56 30.25
N LEU A 17 18.04 -15.31 30.19
CA LEU A 17 17.46 -14.22 29.40
C LEU A 17 17.90 -12.85 29.93
N GLN A 18 18.04 -12.69 31.24
CA GLN A 18 18.54 -11.47 31.87
C GLN A 18 19.98 -11.17 31.41
N GLN A 19 20.85 -12.17 31.38
CA GLN A 19 22.22 -12.00 30.86
C GLN A 19 22.22 -11.59 29.39
N ARG A 20 21.38 -12.22 28.55
CA ARG A 20 21.25 -11.87 27.13
C ARG A 20 20.73 -10.45 26.92
N TYR A 21 19.75 -10.02 27.72
CA TYR A 21 19.23 -8.67 27.69
C TYR A 21 20.30 -7.65 28.07
N GLU A 22 21.07 -7.88 29.14
CA GLU A 22 22.15 -6.99 29.54
C GLU A 22 23.24 -6.87 28.48
N THR A 23 23.61 -7.98 27.83
CA THR A 23 24.54 -7.95 26.69
C THR A 23 24.00 -7.09 25.56
N ALA A 24 22.73 -7.27 25.16
CA ALA A 24 22.11 -6.47 24.11
C ALA A 24 21.97 -4.99 24.48
N SER A 25 21.59 -4.69 25.73
CA SER A 25 21.41 -3.32 26.22
C SER A 25 22.72 -2.54 26.28
N ARG A 26 23.86 -3.21 26.54
CA ARG A 26 25.19 -2.58 26.56
C ARG A 26 25.86 -2.52 25.17
N ALA A 27 25.25 -3.09 24.14
CA ALA A 27 25.81 -3.14 22.79
C ALA A 27 25.67 -1.81 22.01
N GLY A 28 25.03 -0.78 22.58
CA GLY A 28 24.93 0.55 21.94
C GLY A 28 24.17 0.54 20.61
N LEU A 29 23.22 -0.39 20.44
CA LEU A 29 22.47 -0.56 19.20
C LEU A 29 21.54 0.64 18.95
N SER A 30 21.51 1.11 17.70
CA SER A 30 20.56 2.10 17.21
C SER A 30 19.82 1.50 16.01
N LEU A 31 18.75 0.77 16.29
CA LEU A 31 17.95 0.03 15.30
C LEU A 31 16.53 0.60 15.27
N ASP A 32 15.96 0.69 14.06
CA ASP A 32 14.60 1.16 13.82
C ASP A 32 13.81 0.11 13.03
N MET A 33 12.86 -0.54 13.72
CA MET A 33 11.94 -1.55 13.17
C MET A 33 10.52 -0.99 12.91
N THR A 34 10.35 0.33 12.89
CA THR A 34 9.02 0.99 12.78
C THR A 34 8.57 1.23 11.34
N ARG A 35 9.48 1.11 10.36
CA ARG A 35 9.27 1.61 9.00
C ARG A 35 8.54 0.58 8.13
N GLY A 36 7.23 0.77 7.95
CA GLY A 36 6.41 0.01 6.99
C GLY A 36 6.54 0.47 5.54
N LYS A 37 7.77 0.62 5.03
CA LYS A 37 8.05 1.05 3.65
C LYS A 37 9.10 0.14 3.00
N PRO A 38 9.12 0.04 1.65
CA PRO A 38 10.10 -0.78 0.96
C PRO A 38 11.54 -0.38 1.31
N ALA A 39 12.43 -1.38 1.36
CA ALA A 39 13.87 -1.16 1.45
C ALA A 39 14.43 -0.61 0.13
N PRO A 40 15.61 0.06 0.12
CA PRO A 40 16.22 0.58 -1.11
C PRO A 40 16.32 -0.45 -2.23
N GLU A 41 16.73 -1.69 -1.91
CA GLU A 41 16.90 -2.76 -2.88
C GLU A 41 15.57 -3.20 -3.52
N GLN A 42 14.44 -2.98 -2.84
CA GLN A 42 13.12 -3.21 -3.41
C GLN A 42 12.69 -2.06 -4.34
N LEU A 43 13.15 -0.83 -4.07
CA LEU A 43 12.91 0.31 -4.95
C LEU A 43 13.72 0.19 -6.25
N ASP A 44 14.95 -0.32 -6.18
CA ASP A 44 15.83 -0.55 -7.33
C ASP A 44 15.19 -1.47 -8.39
N LEU A 45 14.30 -2.39 -7.98
CA LEU A 45 13.53 -3.24 -8.92
C LEU A 45 12.69 -2.41 -9.91
N ALA A 46 12.32 -1.19 -9.53
CA ALA A 46 11.48 -0.28 -10.31
C ALA A 46 12.27 0.85 -11.00
N ASP A 47 13.60 0.92 -10.87
CA ASP A 47 14.42 2.04 -11.38
C ASP A 47 14.18 2.35 -12.87
N ARG A 48 13.94 1.32 -13.68
CA ARG A 48 13.65 1.49 -15.11
C ARG A 48 12.43 2.37 -15.38
N LEU A 49 11.46 2.41 -14.46
CA LEU A 49 10.27 3.25 -14.57
C LEU A 49 10.61 4.75 -14.57
N LEU A 50 11.74 5.15 -13.97
CA LEU A 50 12.19 6.56 -13.93
C LEU A 50 12.50 7.14 -15.32
N THR A 51 12.77 6.27 -16.30
CA THR A 51 13.09 6.67 -17.68
C THR A 51 11.91 6.50 -18.64
N LEU A 52 10.82 5.89 -18.16
CA LEU A 52 9.61 5.70 -18.94
C LEU A 52 8.71 6.96 -18.89
N PRO A 53 7.85 7.16 -19.89
CA PRO A 53 7.68 6.32 -21.08
C PRO A 53 8.75 6.54 -22.16
N GLY A 54 9.62 7.55 -21.98
CA GLY A 54 10.70 7.90 -22.89
C GLY A 54 10.32 8.97 -23.92
N ALA A 55 11.33 9.52 -24.59
CA ALA A 55 11.14 10.60 -25.55
C ALA A 55 10.21 10.17 -26.70
N LYS A 56 9.21 11.01 -27.01
CA LYS A 56 8.23 10.80 -28.09
C LYS A 56 7.36 9.54 -27.95
N ARG A 57 7.33 8.89 -26.79
CA ARG A 57 6.52 7.69 -26.51
C ARG A 57 5.36 8.02 -25.58
N PHE A 58 4.56 9.01 -25.95
CA PHE A 58 3.45 9.50 -25.11
C PHE A 58 2.07 9.14 -25.64
N CYS A 59 2.00 8.38 -26.73
CA CYS A 59 0.74 7.86 -27.24
C CYS A 59 0.47 6.46 -26.68
N ASP A 60 -0.77 6.18 -26.30
CA ASP A 60 -1.20 4.84 -25.93
C ASP A 60 -1.47 3.95 -27.17
N GLN A 61 -1.99 2.74 -26.92
CA GLN A 61 -2.30 1.76 -27.97
C GLN A 61 -3.45 2.19 -28.91
N GLU A 62 -4.23 3.19 -28.51
CA GLU A 62 -5.35 3.74 -29.29
C GLU A 62 -4.96 5.06 -29.98
N ASN A 63 -3.66 5.43 -29.93
CA ASN A 63 -3.08 6.68 -30.42
C ASN A 63 -3.54 7.94 -29.66
N ASN A 64 -4.04 7.81 -28.42
CA ASN A 64 -4.35 8.96 -27.59
C ASN A 64 -3.05 9.58 -27.05
N ASP A 65 -2.89 10.90 -27.17
CA ASP A 65 -1.76 11.63 -26.59
C ASP A 65 -1.97 11.80 -25.06
N CYS A 66 -1.28 10.97 -24.27
CA CYS A 66 -1.40 10.94 -22.81
C CYS A 66 -0.88 12.20 -22.10
N ARG A 67 -0.33 13.19 -22.84
CA ARG A 67 0.08 14.48 -22.27
C ARG A 67 -1.08 15.48 -22.19
N ASN A 68 -2.19 15.18 -22.87
CA ASN A 68 -3.34 16.06 -22.96
C ASN A 68 -4.48 15.61 -22.06
N TYR A 69 -5.48 16.48 -21.88
CA TYR A 69 -6.66 16.18 -21.08
C TYR A 69 -7.53 15.09 -21.70
N GLY A 70 -8.18 14.31 -20.83
CA GLY A 70 -9.12 13.26 -21.22
C GLY A 70 -8.95 12.02 -20.35
N GLY A 71 -9.99 11.19 -20.29
CA GLY A 71 -10.00 9.95 -19.49
C GLY A 71 -10.08 10.23 -17.98
N ILE A 72 -11.26 10.03 -17.40
CA ILE A 72 -11.48 10.29 -15.96
C ILE A 72 -11.30 9.05 -15.07
N ASP A 73 -11.19 7.87 -15.68
CA ASP A 73 -11.15 6.56 -15.03
C ASP A 73 -9.85 5.77 -15.33
N GLY A 74 -8.91 6.42 -16.03
CA GLY A 74 -7.57 5.90 -16.30
C GLY A 74 -7.40 5.21 -17.66
N LEU A 75 -6.16 4.88 -18.00
CA LEU A 75 -5.81 4.27 -19.30
C LEU A 75 -6.35 2.84 -19.41
N THR A 76 -7.01 2.52 -20.53
CA THR A 76 -7.56 1.18 -20.81
C THR A 76 -6.55 0.06 -20.62
N ALA A 77 -5.31 0.25 -21.09
CA ALA A 77 -4.24 -0.74 -20.94
C ALA A 77 -3.87 -1.00 -19.46
N MET A 78 -3.91 0.02 -18.61
CA MET A 78 -3.64 -0.13 -17.18
C MET A 78 -4.82 -0.80 -16.47
N LYS A 79 -6.05 -0.44 -16.82
CA LYS A 79 -7.26 -1.09 -16.28
C LYS A 79 -7.24 -2.59 -16.56
N LYS A 80 -6.89 -3.00 -17.79
CA LYS A 80 -6.75 -4.42 -18.17
C LYS A 80 -5.65 -5.13 -17.37
N LEU A 81 -4.46 -4.54 -17.27
CA LEU A 81 -3.34 -5.10 -16.50
C LEU A 81 -3.72 -5.39 -15.04
N PHE A 82 -4.37 -4.44 -14.37
CA PHE A 82 -4.76 -4.62 -12.97
C PHE A 82 -5.99 -5.52 -12.81
N ALA A 83 -6.91 -5.53 -13.76
CA ALA A 83 -8.04 -6.45 -13.75
C ALA A 83 -7.57 -7.92 -13.80
N ASP A 84 -6.56 -8.22 -14.62
CA ASP A 84 -5.95 -9.55 -14.69
C ASP A 84 -5.30 -9.95 -13.36
N ILE A 85 -4.63 -9.02 -12.67
CA ILE A 85 -4.02 -9.24 -11.35
C ILE A 85 -5.09 -9.47 -10.27
N LEU A 86 -6.18 -8.71 -10.32
CA LEU A 86 -7.25 -8.72 -9.31
C LEU A 86 -8.32 -9.81 -9.55
N GLY A 87 -8.35 -10.41 -10.75
CA GLY A 87 -9.36 -11.39 -11.11
C GLY A 87 -10.77 -10.80 -11.31
N CYS A 88 -10.87 -9.60 -11.88
CA CYS A 88 -12.14 -8.93 -12.15
C CYS A 88 -12.24 -8.42 -13.60
N GLN A 89 -13.36 -7.77 -13.97
CA GLN A 89 -13.49 -7.15 -15.28
C GLN A 89 -12.78 -5.79 -15.31
N HIS A 90 -12.15 -5.44 -16.43
CA HIS A 90 -11.47 -4.15 -16.58
C HIS A 90 -12.43 -2.95 -16.51
N THR A 91 -13.74 -3.16 -16.67
CA THR A 91 -14.77 -2.13 -16.47
C THR A 91 -15.00 -1.79 -14.99
N ASP A 92 -14.60 -2.68 -14.09
CA ASP A 92 -14.76 -2.52 -12.63
C ASP A 92 -13.53 -1.88 -11.97
N VAL A 93 -12.49 -1.60 -12.76
CA VAL A 93 -11.23 -1.01 -12.29
C VAL A 93 -11.18 0.47 -12.65
N ILE A 94 -10.81 1.32 -11.70
CA ILE A 94 -10.46 2.73 -11.94
C ILE A 94 -8.97 2.91 -11.62
N VAL A 95 -8.23 3.55 -12.52
CA VAL A 95 -6.80 3.90 -12.28
C VAL A 95 -6.68 5.40 -12.07
N GLY A 96 -6.39 5.79 -10.83
CA GLY A 96 -6.30 7.19 -10.39
C GLY A 96 -4.86 7.66 -10.13
N GLY A 97 -4.70 8.59 -9.19
CA GLY A 97 -3.41 9.10 -8.73
C GLY A 97 -2.59 8.06 -7.94
N ASN A 98 -1.54 8.51 -7.26
CA ASN A 98 -0.58 7.65 -6.58
C ASN A 98 -0.99 7.19 -5.16
N SER A 99 -2.24 7.38 -4.76
CA SER A 99 -2.72 7.09 -3.40
C SER A 99 -4.14 6.55 -3.42
N SER A 100 -4.29 5.28 -3.06
CA SER A 100 -5.61 4.69 -2.82
C SER A 100 -6.32 5.33 -1.62
N LEU A 101 -5.57 5.82 -0.63
CA LEU A 101 -6.13 6.51 0.54
C LEU A 101 -6.87 7.79 0.14
N THR A 102 -6.38 8.50 -0.88
CA THR A 102 -7.08 9.66 -1.44
C THR A 102 -8.42 9.25 -2.07
N MET A 103 -8.44 8.16 -2.84
CA MET A 103 -9.69 7.65 -3.44
C MET A 103 -10.69 7.18 -2.38
N MET A 104 -10.22 6.50 -1.33
CA MET A 104 -11.05 6.09 -0.19
C MET A 104 -11.63 7.30 0.54
N HIS A 105 -10.80 8.30 0.84
CA HIS A 105 -11.22 9.54 1.46
C HIS A 105 -12.31 10.24 0.64
N ASP A 106 -12.11 10.38 -0.66
CA ASP A 106 -13.04 11.08 -1.53
C ASP A 106 -14.36 10.32 -1.69
N ALA A 107 -14.31 8.98 -1.75
CA ALA A 107 -15.51 8.16 -1.79
C ALA A 107 -16.37 8.36 -0.53
N VAL A 108 -15.75 8.30 0.66
CA VAL A 108 -16.45 8.54 1.94
C VAL A 108 -16.94 9.98 2.04
N SER A 109 -16.11 10.96 1.67
CA SER A 109 -16.48 12.37 1.72
C SER A 109 -17.67 12.68 0.82
N ARG A 110 -17.71 12.12 -0.38
CA ARG A 110 -18.85 12.27 -1.30
C ARG A 110 -20.10 11.60 -0.74
N ALA A 111 -19.98 10.42 -0.14
CA ALA A 111 -21.10 9.76 0.51
C ALA A 111 -21.67 10.57 1.69
N MET A 112 -20.79 11.17 2.50
CA MET A 112 -21.17 12.05 3.61
C MET A 112 -21.91 13.31 3.15
N LEU A 113 -21.39 13.96 2.11
CA LEU A 113 -21.90 15.26 1.64
C LEU A 113 -23.10 15.14 0.69
N PHE A 114 -23.08 14.13 -0.19
CA PHE A 114 -24.00 14.01 -1.32
C PHE A 114 -24.77 12.69 -1.37
N GLY A 115 -24.39 11.70 -0.56
CA GLY A 115 -24.99 10.36 -0.57
C GLY A 115 -24.38 9.43 -1.61
N VAL A 116 -24.95 8.24 -1.71
CA VAL A 116 -24.54 7.17 -2.62
C VAL A 116 -25.70 6.75 -3.53
N PRO A 117 -25.45 6.23 -4.73
CA PRO A 117 -26.50 5.69 -5.58
C PRO A 117 -27.38 4.68 -4.82
N GLY A 118 -28.70 4.87 -4.85
CA GLY A 118 -29.66 4.03 -4.14
C GLY A 118 -29.87 4.36 -2.66
N GLY A 119 -29.21 5.39 -2.11
CA GLY A 119 -29.43 5.86 -0.74
C GLY A 119 -30.53 6.94 -0.64
N ASP A 120 -31.23 7.00 0.50
CA ASP A 120 -32.32 7.94 0.73
C ASP A 120 -31.85 9.39 1.00
N LYS A 121 -30.73 9.55 1.73
CA LYS A 121 -30.13 10.84 2.11
C LYS A 121 -28.61 10.73 2.16
N PRO A 122 -27.86 11.86 2.06
CA PRO A 122 -26.43 11.88 2.37
C PRO A 122 -26.13 11.31 3.76
N TRP A 123 -25.01 10.61 3.94
CA TRP A 123 -24.70 9.97 5.24
C TRP A 123 -24.57 10.96 6.39
N GLY A 124 -24.16 12.21 6.13
CA GLY A 124 -24.14 13.27 7.14
C GLY A 124 -25.52 13.78 7.57
N GLN A 125 -26.60 13.30 6.92
CA GLN A 125 -27.99 13.70 7.17
C GLN A 125 -28.91 12.49 7.39
N GLN A 126 -28.34 11.31 7.61
CA GLN A 126 -29.08 10.10 8.00
C GLN A 126 -29.73 10.28 9.38
#